data_AF-A0A9X6W2R2-F1
#
_entry.id   AF-A0A9X6W2R2-F1
#
_cell.length_a   1.000
_cell.length_b   1.000
_cell.length_c   1.000
_cell.angle_alpha   90.00
_cell.angle_beta   90.00
_cell.angle_gamma   90.00
#
_symmetry.space_group_name_H-M   'P 1'
#
loop_
_entity.id
_entity.type
_entity.pdbx_description
1 polymer ?
#
loop_
_entity_poly.entity_id
_entity_poly.type
_entity_poly.pdbx_seq_one_letter_code
_entity_poly.pdbx_strand_id
1 'polypeptide(L)'
;MNTTLNEKGMELVKYKNELDKASNNSIAKEAIIDLVKKKFSSTEASLIIHSNSAYSLIEQLANDKRYALSKERIVQENLNKIIASVKKHAQPQRKLWQKASKVYNLKFAVAEDSDTETYAVIKHIGLGKEFLKNYFNVTDGRTAKSLMKKDGFLDKYVSMRLPFVIEKVLDGIHENHKERLNIIVSDSYFAEKTQLYNVDVRLEFNMNSDMDEAGRNIAHILRCLENGVKLKEI
;
A
#
# COMPACT_ATOMS: atom_id res chain seq x y z
N MET A 1 -1.55 15.27 -13.09
CA MET A 1 -0.82 14.61 -14.20
C MET A 1 -0.42 13.23 -13.72
N ASN A 2 -0.96 12.16 -14.32
CA ASN A 2 -0.39 10.82 -14.15
C ASN A 2 1.02 10.87 -14.75
N THR A 3 2.06 10.90 -13.92
CA THR A 3 3.44 10.97 -14.37
C THR A 3 3.80 9.66 -15.07
N THR A 4 3.70 9.68 -16.40
CA THR A 4 4.13 8.64 -17.33
C THR A 4 5.64 8.58 -17.50
N LEU A 5 6.42 9.34 -16.73
CA LEU A 5 7.88 9.39 -16.81
C LEU A 5 8.53 8.80 -15.56
N ASN A 6 9.64 8.09 -15.75
CA ASN A 6 10.47 7.58 -14.66
C ASN A 6 11.28 8.71 -14.00
N GLU A 7 11.98 8.38 -12.90
CA GLU A 7 12.80 9.36 -12.16
C GLU A 7 13.78 10.12 -13.05
N LYS A 8 14.40 9.44 -14.02
CA LYS A 8 15.34 10.09 -14.95
C LYS A 8 14.64 11.07 -15.88
N GLY A 9 13.48 10.69 -16.44
CA GLY A 9 12.65 11.57 -17.26
C GLY A 9 12.18 12.80 -16.48
N MET A 10 11.75 12.60 -15.23
CA MET A 10 11.38 13.70 -14.33
C MET A 10 12.56 14.62 -14.00
N GLU A 11 13.77 14.06 -13.86
CA GLU A 11 15.00 14.85 -13.67
C GLU A 11 15.27 15.77 -14.89
N LEU A 12 15.14 15.26 -16.12
CA LEU A 12 15.31 16.05 -17.34
C LEU A 12 14.30 17.20 -17.41
N VAL A 13 13.02 16.93 -17.10
CA VAL A 13 11.94 17.93 -17.08
C VAL A 13 12.19 19.02 -16.02
N LYS A 14 12.77 18.66 -14.88
CA LYS A 14 13.14 19.63 -13.84
C LYS A 14 14.17 20.65 -14.36
N TYR A 15 15.25 20.18 -14.99
CA TYR A 15 16.27 21.05 -15.56
C TYR A 15 15.73 21.91 -16.70
N LYS A 16 14.80 21.38 -17.50
CA LYS A 16 14.11 22.18 -18.52
C LYS A 16 13.27 23.30 -17.89
N ASN A 17 12.52 23.01 -16.84
CA ASN A 17 11.77 24.04 -16.12
C ASN A 17 12.68 25.13 -15.53
N GLU A 18 13.85 24.76 -14.99
CA GLU A 18 14.84 25.72 -14.51
C GLU A 18 15.38 26.59 -15.66
N LEU A 19 15.68 25.98 -16.81
CA LEU A 19 16.13 26.67 -18.01
C LEU A 19 15.07 27.64 -18.57
N ASP A 20 13.81 27.22 -18.64
CA ASP A 20 12.69 28.03 -19.12
C ASP A 20 12.45 29.24 -18.19
N LYS A 21 12.58 29.07 -16.87
CA LYS A 21 12.51 30.16 -15.88
C LYS A 21 13.65 31.16 -16.00
N ALA A 22 14.83 30.72 -16.43
CA ALA A 22 16.00 31.58 -16.64
C ALA A 22 15.98 32.33 -17.98
N SER A 23 14.92 32.22 -18.78
CA SER A 23 14.82 32.76 -20.15
C SER A 23 15.21 34.24 -20.30
N ASN A 24 14.91 35.08 -19.30
CA ASN A 24 15.20 36.52 -19.30
C ASN A 24 16.55 36.90 -18.66
N ASN A 25 17.35 35.93 -18.19
CA ASN A 25 18.65 36.16 -17.59
C ASN A 25 19.73 35.34 -18.32
N SER A 26 20.48 36.00 -19.21
CA SER A 26 21.48 35.37 -20.07
C SER A 26 22.54 34.59 -19.29
N ILE A 27 23.06 35.17 -18.20
CA ILE A 27 24.09 34.54 -17.36
C ILE A 27 23.54 33.28 -16.68
N ALA A 28 22.33 33.37 -16.11
CA ALA A 28 21.70 32.22 -15.46
C ALA A 28 21.40 31.09 -16.47
N LYS A 29 20.96 31.45 -17.67
CA LYS A 29 20.68 30.50 -18.75
C LYS A 29 21.94 29.77 -19.21
N GLU A 30 23.05 30.48 -19.42
CA GLU A 30 24.33 29.87 -19.80
C GLU A 30 24.86 28.94 -18.69
N ALA A 31 24.79 29.36 -17.43
CA ALA A 31 25.21 28.52 -16.30
C ALA A 31 24.40 27.20 -16.20
N ILE A 32 23.08 27.26 -16.44
CA ILE A 32 22.22 26.06 -16.44
C ILE A 32 22.57 25.16 -17.63
N ILE A 33 22.80 25.72 -18.83
CA ILE A 33 23.21 24.96 -20.02
C ILE A 33 24.53 24.22 -19.77
N ASP A 34 25.52 24.89 -19.20
CA ASP A 34 26.81 24.28 -18.88
C ASP A 34 26.68 23.17 -17.83
N LEU A 35 25.86 23.38 -16.81
CA LEU A 35 25.56 22.37 -15.82
C LEU A 35 24.88 21.14 -16.45
N VAL A 36 23.91 21.35 -17.33
CA VAL A 36 23.22 20.27 -18.06
C VAL A 36 24.20 19.47 -18.91
N LYS A 37 25.07 20.14 -19.68
CA LYS A 37 26.10 19.48 -20.51
C LYS A 37 27.11 18.66 -19.70
N LYS A 38 27.40 19.06 -18.45
CA LYS A 38 28.30 18.32 -17.55
C LYS A 38 27.62 17.12 -16.90
N LYS A 39 26.32 17.23 -16.60
CA LYS A 39 25.58 16.24 -15.80
C LYS A 39 24.92 15.13 -16.62
N PHE A 40 24.57 15.41 -17.87
CA PHE A 40 23.82 14.49 -18.73
C PHE A 40 24.62 14.08 -19.96
N SER A 41 24.25 12.95 -20.58
CA SER A 41 24.81 12.56 -21.87
C SER A 41 24.52 13.62 -22.95
N SER A 42 25.29 13.64 -24.03
CA SER A 42 25.08 14.58 -25.14
C SER A 42 23.65 14.54 -25.70
N THR A 43 23.07 13.35 -25.81
CA THR A 43 21.67 13.13 -26.26
C THR A 43 20.66 13.72 -25.27
N GLU A 44 20.83 13.47 -23.97
CA GLU A 44 19.94 13.99 -22.92
C GLU A 44 20.04 15.51 -22.74
N ALA A 45 21.27 16.04 -22.75
CA ALA A 45 21.52 17.46 -22.72
C ALA A 45 20.87 18.16 -23.92
N SER A 46 20.96 17.54 -25.11
CA SER A 46 20.30 18.05 -26.31
C SER A 46 18.78 18.09 -26.15
N LEU A 47 18.15 17.05 -25.58
CA LEU A 47 16.71 17.03 -25.31
C LEU A 47 16.30 18.18 -24.39
N ILE A 48 17.05 18.45 -23.31
CA ILE A 48 16.75 19.57 -22.40
C ILE A 48 16.92 20.92 -23.12
N ILE A 49 18.06 21.13 -23.79
CA ILE A 49 18.43 22.44 -24.34
C ILE A 49 17.54 22.83 -25.53
N HIS A 50 17.22 21.88 -26.41
CA HIS A 50 16.53 22.15 -27.67
C HIS A 50 15.02 21.93 -27.62
N SER A 51 14.47 21.40 -26.53
CA SER A 51 13.02 21.35 -26.34
C SER A 51 12.44 22.77 -26.26
N ASN A 52 11.29 22.99 -26.88
CA ASN A 52 10.63 24.30 -26.88
C ASN A 52 10.14 24.71 -25.48
N SER A 53 9.68 23.74 -24.69
CA SER A 53 9.20 23.94 -23.32
C SER A 53 9.36 22.66 -22.49
N ALA A 54 9.21 22.76 -21.17
CA ALA A 54 9.07 21.60 -20.30
C ALA A 54 7.89 20.69 -20.72
N TYR A 55 6.79 21.27 -21.18
CA TYR A 55 5.64 20.50 -21.66
C TYR A 55 5.96 19.69 -22.91
N SER A 56 6.61 20.29 -23.92
CA SER A 56 7.01 19.55 -25.12
C SER A 56 8.04 18.45 -24.82
N LEU A 57 8.92 18.69 -23.83
CA LEU A 57 9.86 17.67 -23.39
C LEU A 57 9.13 16.49 -22.72
N ILE A 58 8.09 16.74 -21.92
CA ILE A 58 7.28 15.68 -21.31
C ILE A 58 6.67 14.79 -22.40
N GLU A 59 6.09 15.37 -23.45
CA GLU A 59 5.50 14.61 -24.57
C GLU A 59 6.56 13.79 -25.33
N GLN A 60 7.75 14.35 -25.58
CA GLN A 60 8.85 13.62 -26.21
C GLN A 60 9.32 12.44 -25.36
N LEU A 61 9.52 12.66 -24.06
CA LEU A 61 9.97 11.62 -23.14
C LEU A 61 8.91 10.54 -22.91
N ALA A 62 7.62 10.89 -22.97
CA ALA A 62 6.53 9.93 -22.81
C ALA A 62 6.46 8.95 -23.99
N ASN A 63 6.97 9.33 -25.16
CA ASN A 63 7.08 8.47 -26.35
C ASN A 63 8.41 7.69 -26.43
N ASP A 64 9.37 7.98 -25.56
CA ASP A 64 10.66 7.29 -25.50
C ASP A 64 10.64 6.21 -24.43
N LYS A 65 10.80 4.95 -24.84
CA LYS A 65 10.79 3.77 -23.95
C LYS A 65 11.81 3.84 -22.81
N ARG A 66 12.87 4.64 -22.93
CA ARG A 66 13.88 4.83 -21.88
C ARG A 66 13.37 5.65 -20.71
N TYR A 67 12.39 6.52 -20.95
CA TYR A 67 11.87 7.47 -19.97
C TYR A 67 10.40 7.21 -19.63
N ALA A 68 9.64 6.63 -20.54
CA ALA A 68 8.26 6.24 -20.32
C ALA A 68 8.16 5.13 -19.26
N LEU A 69 7.27 5.31 -18.29
CA LEU A 69 6.78 4.26 -17.41
C LEU A 69 5.54 3.64 -18.03
N SER A 70 5.49 2.31 -18.07
CA SER A 70 4.25 1.61 -18.38
C SER A 70 3.26 1.78 -17.23
N LYS A 71 1.95 1.66 -17.53
CA LYS A 71 0.90 1.74 -16.51
C LYS A 71 1.14 0.70 -15.41
N GLU A 72 1.54 -0.51 -15.78
CA GLU A 72 1.84 -1.60 -14.86
C GLU A 72 3.00 -1.26 -13.90
N ARG A 73 4.02 -0.55 -14.39
CA ARG A 73 5.14 -0.14 -13.56
C ARG A 73 4.76 0.96 -12.57
N ILE A 74 3.95 1.95 -13.00
CA ILE A 74 3.42 3.01 -12.12
C ILE A 74 2.61 2.39 -10.98
N VAL A 75 1.72 1.46 -11.34
CA VAL A 75 0.94 0.68 -10.39
C VAL A 75 1.85 -0.01 -9.38
N GLN A 76 2.83 -0.78 -9.87
CA GLN A 76 3.71 -1.55 -8.99
C GLN A 76 4.51 -0.66 -8.04
N GLU A 77 5.00 0.49 -8.52
CA GLU A 77 5.68 1.48 -7.68
C GLU A 77 4.75 2.07 -6.62
N ASN A 78 3.49 2.35 -6.96
CA ASN A 78 2.50 2.84 -6.00
C ASN A 78 2.09 1.77 -4.97
N LEU A 79 1.90 0.52 -5.39
CA LEU A 79 1.69 -0.62 -4.48
C LEU A 79 2.87 -0.75 -3.50
N ASN A 80 4.10 -0.60 -3.98
CA ASN A 80 5.28 -0.64 -3.12
C ASN A 80 5.32 0.55 -2.14
N LYS A 81 4.94 1.76 -2.58
CA LYS A 81 4.85 2.95 -1.71
C LYS A 81 3.87 2.76 -0.57
N ILE A 82 2.65 2.26 -0.85
CA ILE A 82 1.67 2.02 0.22
C ILE A 82 2.15 0.92 1.18
N ILE A 83 2.73 -0.17 0.67
CA ILE A 83 3.30 -1.23 1.53
C ILE A 83 4.36 -0.64 2.46
N ALA A 84 5.27 0.17 1.93
CA ALA A 84 6.33 0.81 2.70
C ALA A 84 5.76 1.76 3.75
N SER A 85 4.77 2.58 3.37
CA SER A 85 4.13 3.52 4.29
C SER A 85 3.41 2.82 5.44
N VAL A 86 2.60 1.78 5.14
CA VAL A 86 1.92 0.99 6.16
C VAL A 86 2.93 0.36 7.13
N LYS A 87 4.01 -0.24 6.61
CA LYS A 87 5.06 -0.86 7.45
C LYS A 87 5.79 0.17 8.32
N LYS A 88 6.10 1.35 7.77
CA LYS A 88 6.72 2.47 8.47
C LYS A 88 5.86 2.93 9.65
N HIS A 89 4.56 3.16 9.42
CA HIS A 89 3.63 3.67 10.43
C HIS A 89 3.09 2.59 11.38
N ALA A 90 3.25 1.31 11.03
CA ALA A 90 2.95 0.21 11.94
C ALA A 90 3.94 0.14 13.11
N GLN A 91 5.17 0.60 12.91
CA GLN A 91 6.17 0.59 13.97
C GLN A 91 5.84 1.64 15.03
N PRO A 92 6.02 1.31 16.32
CA PRO A 92 5.91 2.31 17.36
C PRO A 92 6.99 3.38 17.17
N GLN A 93 6.60 4.64 17.17
CA GLN A 93 7.55 5.75 17.16
C GLN A 93 8.33 5.73 18.48
N ARG A 94 9.62 5.39 18.43
CA ARG A 94 10.49 5.39 19.61
C ARG A 94 10.55 6.81 20.17
N LYS A 95 9.91 7.05 21.32
CA LYS A 95 10.34 8.13 22.21
C LYS A 95 11.59 7.62 22.94
N LEU A 96 12.64 8.45 23.01
CA LEU A 96 13.98 8.15 23.55
C LEU A 96 14.01 7.51 24.96
N TRP A 97 12.90 7.46 25.69
CA TRP A 97 12.82 7.07 27.10
C TRP A 97 11.87 5.91 27.41
N GLN A 98 11.22 5.29 26.43
CA GLN A 98 10.28 4.17 26.69
C GLN A 98 10.89 2.81 26.31
N LYS A 99 11.18 1.99 27.33
CA LYS A 99 11.54 0.57 27.18
C LYS A 99 10.27 -0.23 26.82
N ALA A 100 10.44 -1.10 25.82
CA ALA A 100 9.46 -1.98 25.19
C ALA A 100 8.42 -1.28 24.31
N SER A 101 8.77 -1.10 23.03
CA SER A 101 7.83 -0.75 21.99
C SER A 101 7.53 -2.00 21.17
N LYS A 102 6.36 -2.64 21.40
CA LYS A 102 5.90 -3.83 20.66
C LYS A 102 6.12 -3.64 19.15
N VAL A 103 6.98 -4.48 18.56
CA VAL A 103 7.24 -4.46 17.11
C VAL A 103 6.07 -5.13 16.42
N TYR A 104 5.39 -4.40 15.53
CA TYR A 104 4.27 -4.96 14.76
C TYR A 104 4.78 -5.52 13.44
N ASN A 105 4.59 -6.82 13.24
CA ASN A 105 4.82 -7.50 11.97
C ASN A 105 3.46 -7.76 11.30
N LEU A 106 2.84 -6.68 10.79
CA LEU A 106 1.53 -6.77 10.14
C LEU A 106 1.65 -7.57 8.83
N LYS A 107 0.87 -8.64 8.72
CA LYS A 107 0.69 -9.42 7.49
C LYS A 107 -0.55 -8.93 6.77
N PHE A 108 -0.38 -8.42 5.55
CA PHE A 108 -1.44 -7.93 4.67
C PHE A 108 -1.01 -8.08 3.20
N ALA A 109 -1.99 -8.14 2.30
CA ALA A 109 -1.79 -8.05 0.86
C ALA A 109 -2.20 -6.66 0.36
N VAL A 110 -1.73 -6.27 -0.81
CA VAL A 110 -2.19 -5.05 -1.49
C VAL A 110 -2.56 -5.42 -2.91
N ALA A 111 -3.71 -4.94 -3.36
CA ALA A 111 -4.20 -5.09 -4.71
C ALA A 111 -4.60 -3.72 -5.28
N GLU A 112 -4.61 -3.63 -6.60
CA GLU A 112 -5.25 -2.56 -7.34
C GLU A 112 -6.58 -3.07 -7.90
N ASP A 113 -7.56 -2.18 -7.95
CA ASP A 113 -8.70 -2.27 -8.87
C ASP A 113 -8.65 -1.08 -9.83
N SER A 114 -8.31 -1.38 -11.10
CA SER A 114 -8.22 -0.38 -12.16
C SER A 114 -9.59 0.17 -12.58
N ASP A 115 -10.67 -0.60 -12.42
CA ASP A 115 -12.01 -0.21 -12.86
C ASP A 115 -12.59 0.88 -11.94
N THR A 116 -12.27 0.78 -10.65
CA THR A 116 -12.69 1.74 -9.63
C THR A 116 -11.63 2.79 -9.28
N GLU A 117 -10.45 2.72 -9.88
CA GLU A 117 -9.27 3.55 -9.54
C GLU A 117 -8.98 3.54 -8.03
N THR A 118 -9.00 2.35 -7.42
CA THR A 118 -8.71 2.16 -6.00
C THR A 118 -7.55 1.22 -5.74
N TYR A 119 -6.88 1.45 -4.62
CA TYR A 119 -5.99 0.49 -4.00
C TYR A 119 -6.69 -0.15 -2.81
N ALA A 120 -6.51 -1.45 -2.64
CA ALA A 120 -7.06 -2.22 -1.52
C ALA A 120 -5.92 -2.82 -0.69
N VAL A 121 -5.86 -2.50 0.60
CA VAL A 121 -5.04 -3.23 1.57
C VAL A 121 -5.90 -4.29 2.23
N ILE A 122 -5.52 -5.55 2.08
CA ILE A 122 -6.32 -6.71 2.47
C ILE A 122 -5.65 -7.42 3.65
N LYS A 123 -6.40 -7.54 4.75
CA LYS A 123 -6.01 -8.32 5.93
C LYS A 123 -6.87 -9.57 6.01
N HIS A 124 -6.24 -10.72 5.78
CA HIS A 124 -6.84 -12.02 6.03
C HIS A 124 -6.83 -12.32 7.53
N ILE A 125 -8.01 -12.60 8.08
CA ILE A 125 -8.18 -13.02 9.48
C ILE A 125 -8.76 -14.42 9.46
N GLY A 126 -7.92 -15.42 9.76
CA GLY A 126 -8.26 -16.83 9.64
C GLY A 126 -8.27 -17.56 10.97
N LEU A 127 -9.24 -18.47 11.15
CA LEU A 127 -9.26 -19.45 12.23
C LEU A 127 -9.10 -20.86 11.65
N GLY A 128 -8.36 -21.70 12.36
CA GLY A 128 -8.05 -23.06 11.94
C GLY A 128 -7.82 -24.00 13.11
N LYS A 129 -7.04 -25.06 12.87
CA LYS A 129 -6.75 -26.08 13.87
C LYS A 129 -6.15 -25.51 15.17
N GLU A 130 -5.22 -24.55 15.07
CA GLU A 130 -4.59 -23.96 16.26
C GLU A 130 -5.60 -23.19 17.13
N PHE A 131 -6.59 -22.53 16.52
CA PHE A 131 -7.68 -21.90 17.28
C PHE A 131 -8.51 -22.95 18.05
N LEU A 132 -8.85 -24.07 17.41
CA LEU A 132 -9.57 -25.16 18.07
C LEU A 132 -8.77 -25.76 19.23
N LYS A 133 -7.45 -25.89 19.04
CA LYS A 133 -6.54 -26.38 20.06
C LYS A 133 -6.46 -25.42 21.25
N ASN A 134 -6.24 -24.14 21.01
CA ASN A 134 -5.96 -23.17 22.08
C ASN A 134 -7.22 -22.71 22.81
N TYR A 135 -8.34 -22.58 22.10
CA TYR A 135 -9.58 -22.03 22.67
C TYR A 135 -10.54 -23.11 23.17
N PHE A 136 -10.54 -24.28 22.52
CA PHE A 136 -11.45 -25.39 22.85
C PHE A 136 -10.71 -26.65 23.34
N ASN A 137 -9.39 -26.59 23.55
CA ASN A 137 -8.56 -27.72 23.99
C ASN A 137 -8.67 -28.96 23.11
N VAL A 138 -8.94 -28.79 21.80
CA VAL A 138 -9.03 -29.90 20.85
C VAL A 138 -7.63 -30.34 20.42
N THR A 139 -7.11 -31.40 21.04
CA THR A 139 -5.76 -31.94 20.77
C THR A 139 -5.78 -33.11 19.78
N ASP A 140 -6.88 -33.85 19.68
CA ASP A 140 -7.05 -34.95 18.73
C ASP A 140 -7.21 -34.46 17.28
N GLY A 141 -6.41 -35.04 16.39
CA GLY A 141 -6.41 -34.71 14.97
C GLY A 141 -7.70 -35.11 14.24
N ARG A 142 -8.38 -36.20 14.63
CA ARG A 142 -9.62 -36.62 13.97
C ARG A 142 -10.78 -35.67 14.29
N THR A 143 -10.92 -35.29 15.56
CA THR A 143 -11.89 -34.34 16.07
C THR A 143 -11.65 -32.96 15.45
N ALA A 144 -10.41 -32.48 15.44
CA ALA A 144 -10.08 -31.22 14.77
C ALA A 144 -10.49 -31.24 13.29
N LYS A 145 -10.17 -32.32 12.56
CA LYS A 145 -10.54 -32.46 11.15
C LYS A 145 -12.06 -32.48 10.96
N SER A 146 -12.81 -33.11 11.86
CA SER A 146 -14.29 -33.12 11.85
C SER A 146 -14.86 -31.71 12.06
N LEU A 147 -14.33 -30.96 13.04
CA LEU A 147 -14.78 -29.61 13.36
C LEU A 147 -14.46 -28.58 12.25
N MET A 148 -13.41 -28.84 11.47
CA MET A 148 -12.98 -28.03 10.33
C MET A 148 -13.68 -28.39 9.00
N LYS A 149 -14.56 -29.38 8.95
CA LYS A 149 -15.31 -29.69 7.72
C LYS A 149 -16.22 -28.52 7.33
N LYS A 150 -16.51 -28.41 6.03
CA LYS A 150 -17.56 -27.52 5.51
C LYS A 150 -18.88 -27.81 6.22
N ASP A 151 -19.63 -26.76 6.56
CA ASP A 151 -20.84 -26.78 7.40
C ASP A 151 -20.61 -27.32 8.83
N GLY A 152 -19.35 -27.54 9.20
CA GLY A 152 -18.92 -27.94 10.53
C GLY A 152 -18.93 -26.80 11.53
N PHE A 153 -18.48 -27.08 12.75
CA PHE A 153 -18.46 -26.10 13.83
C PHE A 153 -17.65 -24.84 13.47
N LEU A 154 -16.43 -25.02 12.95
CA LEU A 154 -15.54 -23.89 12.71
C LEU A 154 -16.02 -23.00 11.57
N ASP A 155 -16.59 -23.59 10.52
CA ASP A 155 -17.23 -22.86 9.41
C ASP A 155 -18.33 -21.94 9.96
N LYS A 156 -19.31 -22.52 10.66
CA LYS A 156 -20.41 -21.77 11.29
C LYS A 156 -19.92 -20.72 12.30
N TYR A 157 -18.92 -21.05 13.10
CA TYR A 157 -18.35 -20.12 14.07
C TYR A 157 -17.73 -18.92 13.36
N VAL A 158 -16.94 -19.14 12.31
CA VAL A 158 -16.33 -18.07 11.53
C VAL A 158 -17.40 -17.26 10.82
N SER A 159 -18.35 -17.87 10.12
CA SER A 159 -19.43 -17.15 9.43
C SER A 159 -20.27 -16.27 10.35
N MET A 160 -20.59 -16.74 11.56
CA MET A 160 -21.49 -16.02 12.45
C MET A 160 -20.78 -15.08 13.41
N ARG A 161 -19.60 -15.46 13.92
CA ARG A 161 -18.96 -14.75 15.04
C ARG A 161 -17.82 -13.84 14.60
N LEU A 162 -17.02 -14.26 13.63
CA LEU A 162 -15.81 -13.53 13.28
C LEU A 162 -16.11 -12.16 12.65
N PRO A 163 -17.05 -12.01 11.68
CA PRO A 163 -17.45 -10.71 11.15
C PRO A 163 -17.89 -9.74 12.25
N PHE A 164 -18.76 -10.19 13.16
CA PHE A 164 -19.24 -9.37 14.27
C PHE A 164 -18.10 -8.90 15.21
N VAL A 165 -17.12 -9.75 15.48
CA VAL A 165 -15.96 -9.36 16.29
C VAL A 165 -15.12 -8.32 15.55
N ILE A 166 -14.92 -8.50 14.24
CA ILE A 166 -14.20 -7.55 13.39
C ILE A 166 -14.91 -6.19 13.37
N GLU A 167 -16.21 -6.17 13.09
CA GLU A 167 -17.04 -4.96 13.07
C GLU A 167 -16.96 -4.23 14.40
N LYS A 168 -17.10 -4.93 15.53
CA LYS A 168 -16.97 -4.33 16.86
C LYS A 168 -15.59 -3.67 17.08
N VAL A 169 -14.52 -4.26 16.56
CA VAL A 169 -13.18 -3.67 16.64
C VAL A 169 -13.10 -2.43 15.76
N LEU A 170 -13.66 -2.47 14.56
CA LEU A 170 -13.70 -1.34 13.63
C LEU A 170 -14.53 -0.18 14.19
N ASP A 171 -15.68 -0.44 14.82
CA ASP A 171 -16.53 0.55 15.46
C ASP A 171 -15.81 1.30 16.59
N GLY A 172 -14.90 0.62 17.29
CA GLY A 172 -14.07 1.22 18.34
C GLY A 172 -12.96 2.13 17.82
N ILE A 173 -12.72 2.19 16.51
CA ILE A 173 -11.71 3.05 15.90
C ILE A 173 -12.33 4.43 15.62
N HIS A 174 -11.60 5.48 15.99
CA HIS A 174 -12.04 6.86 15.77
C HIS A 174 -12.15 7.20 14.28
N GLU A 175 -13.18 7.98 13.91
CA GLU A 175 -13.56 8.25 12.51
C GLU A 175 -12.46 8.92 11.68
N ASN A 176 -11.60 9.75 12.30
CA ASN A 176 -10.43 10.34 11.62
C ASN A 176 -9.48 9.31 11.00
N HIS A 177 -9.42 8.09 11.54
CA HIS A 177 -8.61 7.01 10.99
C HIS A 177 -9.33 6.22 9.90
N LYS A 178 -10.64 6.39 9.75
CA LYS A 178 -11.47 5.79 8.70
C LYS A 178 -11.73 6.76 7.55
N GLU A 179 -11.49 8.06 7.75
CA GLU A 179 -11.73 9.08 6.75
C GLU A 179 -11.02 8.72 5.42
N ARG A 180 -11.77 8.82 4.31
CA ARG A 180 -11.31 8.49 2.94
C ARG A 180 -10.94 7.03 2.71
N LEU A 181 -11.26 6.15 3.65
CA LEU A 181 -11.17 4.71 3.47
C LEU A 181 -12.58 4.12 3.32
N ASN A 182 -12.77 3.31 2.31
CA ASN A 182 -13.90 2.39 2.25
C ASN A 182 -13.47 1.07 2.92
N ILE A 183 -14.15 0.68 3.99
CA ILE A 183 -13.80 -0.51 4.77
C ILE A 183 -14.85 -1.58 4.49
N ILE A 184 -14.42 -2.68 3.88
CA ILE A 184 -15.30 -3.80 3.54
C ILE A 184 -14.85 -5.02 4.34
N VAL A 185 -15.81 -5.69 4.99
CA VAL A 185 -15.61 -6.99 5.63
C VAL A 185 -16.30 -8.03 4.76
N SER A 186 -15.55 -9.06 4.33
CA SER A 186 -16.11 -10.10 3.47
C SER A 186 -16.97 -11.09 4.24
N ASP A 187 -17.78 -11.85 3.51
CA ASP A 187 -18.29 -13.12 4.02
C ASP A 187 -17.14 -14.09 4.33
N SER A 188 -17.41 -15.08 5.17
CA SER A 188 -16.45 -16.13 5.49
C SER A 188 -16.19 -17.05 4.31
N TYR A 189 -14.94 -17.47 4.13
CA TYR A 189 -14.57 -18.44 3.10
C TYR A 189 -13.43 -19.36 3.55
N PHE A 190 -13.34 -20.56 2.98
CA PHE A 190 -12.25 -21.49 3.26
C PHE A 190 -11.08 -21.29 2.29
N ALA A 191 -9.89 -20.99 2.81
CA ALA A 191 -8.67 -20.87 2.01
C ALA A 191 -7.90 -22.19 2.02
N GLU A 192 -7.99 -22.95 0.94
CA GLU A 192 -7.36 -24.29 0.84
C GLU A 192 -5.85 -24.26 1.04
N LYS A 193 -5.17 -23.23 0.53
CA LYS A 193 -3.70 -23.11 0.64
C LYS A 193 -3.22 -23.00 2.08
N THR A 194 -3.99 -22.33 2.95
CA THR A 194 -3.64 -22.14 4.36
C THR A 194 -4.43 -23.07 5.29
N GLN A 195 -5.44 -23.76 4.78
CA GLN A 195 -6.36 -24.61 5.54
C GLN A 195 -7.06 -23.85 6.68
N LEU A 196 -7.46 -22.61 6.43
CA LEU A 196 -8.14 -21.74 7.38
C LEU A 196 -9.51 -21.31 6.84
N TYR A 197 -10.47 -21.11 7.75
CA TYR A 197 -11.67 -20.31 7.46
C TYR A 197 -11.34 -18.86 7.75
N ASN A 198 -11.51 -17.99 6.75
CA ASN A 198 -11.09 -16.60 6.80
C ASN A 198 -12.26 -15.65 6.61
N VAL A 199 -12.08 -14.47 7.16
CA VAL A 199 -12.81 -13.25 6.80
C VAL A 199 -11.76 -12.22 6.40
N ASP A 200 -12.00 -11.52 5.30
CA ASP A 200 -11.11 -10.48 4.81
C ASP A 200 -11.62 -9.11 5.23
N VAL A 201 -10.70 -8.28 5.70
CA VAL A 201 -10.93 -6.85 5.85
C VAL A 201 -10.17 -6.13 4.74
N ARG A 202 -10.92 -5.51 3.83
CA ARG A 202 -10.40 -4.70 2.73
C ARG A 202 -10.50 -3.23 3.11
N LEU A 203 -9.36 -2.54 3.05
CA LEU A 203 -9.23 -1.10 3.29
C LEU A 203 -8.93 -0.44 1.94
N GLU A 204 -9.96 0.10 1.32
CA GLU A 204 -9.92 0.66 -0.03
C GLU A 204 -9.78 2.17 0.01
N PHE A 205 -8.93 2.71 -0.85
CA PHE A 205 -8.70 4.15 -0.96
C PHE A 205 -8.39 4.55 -2.40
N ASN A 206 -8.71 5.80 -2.77
CA ASN A 206 -8.54 6.27 -4.14
C ASN A 206 -7.06 6.38 -4.51
N MET A 207 -6.70 6.03 -5.75
CA MET A 207 -5.32 6.10 -6.24
C MET A 207 -4.68 7.48 -6.17
N ASN A 208 -5.47 8.55 -6.21
CA ASN A 208 -5.00 9.94 -6.14
C ASN A 208 -4.82 10.45 -4.69
N SER A 209 -5.06 9.59 -3.70
CA SER A 209 -4.90 9.95 -2.28
C SER A 209 -3.43 10.08 -1.90
N ASP A 210 -3.16 10.84 -0.82
CA ASP A 210 -1.83 10.86 -0.21
C ASP A 210 -1.52 9.47 0.38
N MET A 211 -0.56 8.79 -0.24
CA MET A 211 -0.13 7.44 0.12
C MET A 211 0.44 7.36 1.54
N ASP A 212 1.08 8.41 2.05
CA ASP A 212 1.65 8.38 3.41
C ASP A 212 0.55 8.55 4.45
N GLU A 213 -0.43 9.40 4.19
CA GLU A 213 -1.62 9.55 5.03
C GLU A 213 -2.48 8.27 5.04
N ALA A 214 -2.78 7.72 3.86
CA ALA A 214 -3.51 6.46 3.73
C ALA A 214 -2.77 5.33 4.47
N GLY A 215 -1.45 5.22 4.26
CA GLY A 215 -0.62 4.23 4.93
C GLY A 215 -0.63 4.36 6.46
N ARG A 216 -0.64 5.59 6.99
CA ARG A 216 -0.76 5.85 8.43
C ARG A 216 -2.09 5.39 9.01
N ASN A 217 -3.20 5.72 8.35
CA ASN A 217 -4.55 5.34 8.79
C ASN A 217 -4.76 3.82 8.72
N ILE A 218 -4.36 3.21 7.61
CA ILE A 218 -4.40 1.76 7.41
C ILE A 218 -3.55 1.04 8.47
N ALA A 219 -2.33 1.52 8.74
CA ALA A 219 -1.48 0.93 9.77
C ALA A 219 -2.10 1.01 11.18
N HIS A 220 -2.86 2.07 11.48
CA HIS A 220 -3.61 2.15 12.73
C HIS A 220 -4.70 1.08 12.79
N ILE A 221 -5.54 0.99 11.75
CA ILE A 221 -6.64 0.01 11.69
C ILE A 221 -6.11 -1.42 11.80
N LEU A 222 -5.07 -1.76 11.03
CA LEU A 222 -4.47 -3.10 11.07
C LEU A 222 -3.92 -3.46 12.45
N ARG A 223 -3.36 -2.50 13.20
CA ARG A 223 -2.92 -2.74 14.59
C ARG A 223 -4.10 -2.97 15.53
N CYS A 224 -5.18 -2.21 15.38
CA CYS A 224 -6.40 -2.42 16.15
C CYS A 224 -7.01 -3.78 15.86
N LEU A 225 -7.04 -4.22 14.60
CA LEU A 225 -7.48 -5.57 14.23
C LEU A 225 -6.56 -6.64 14.82
N GLU A 226 -5.25 -6.50 14.69
CA GLU A 226 -4.27 -7.45 15.25
C GLU A 226 -4.35 -7.57 16.78
N ASN A 227 -4.75 -6.51 17.49
CA ASN A 227 -4.90 -6.52 18.95
C ASN A 227 -6.32 -6.94 19.39
N GLY A 228 -7.34 -6.45 18.70
CA GLY A 228 -8.75 -6.59 19.08
C GLY A 228 -9.40 -7.87 18.54
N VAL A 229 -8.96 -8.36 17.39
CA VAL A 229 -9.45 -9.60 16.78
C VAL A 229 -8.59 -10.81 17.17
N LYS A 230 -7.47 -10.61 17.89
CA LYS A 230 -6.75 -11.70 18.53
C LYS A 230 -7.62 -12.40 19.59
N LEU A 231 -8.47 -13.32 19.12
CA LEU A 231 -8.54 -14.68 19.63
C LEU A 231 -7.10 -15.18 19.63
N LYS A 232 -6.50 -15.23 20.82
CA LYS A 232 -5.07 -15.47 20.99
C LYS A 232 -4.63 -16.68 20.15
N GLU A 233 -3.82 -16.43 19.13
CA GLU A 233 -2.74 -17.35 18.77
C GLU A 233 -1.73 -17.37 19.94
N ILE A 234 -2.16 -17.92 21.08
CA ILE A 234 -1.37 -18.37 22.24
C ILE A 234 -2.10 -19.56 22.82
#